data_AF-A0A961HZK7-F1
#
_entry.id   AF-A0A961HZK7-F1
#
_cell.length_a   1.000
_cell.length_b   1.000
_cell.length_c   1.000
_cell.angle_alpha   90.00
_cell.angle_beta   90.00
_cell.angle_gamma   90.00
#
_symmetry.space_group_name_H-M   'P 1'
#
loop_
_entity.id
_entity.type
_entity.pdbx_description
1 polymer ?
#
loop_
_entity_poly.entity_id
_entity_poly.type
_entity_poly.pdbx_seq_one_letter_code
_entity_poly.pdbx_strand_id
1 'polypeptide(L)' 'IAELGMTGMVPPFATSCADHAGHSGGWLLEWDGTQFVKASDLLSADAEVITPLEKEKALEFAKANEPWPTQDCGN' A
#
# COMPACT_ATOMS: atom_id res chain seq x y z
N ILE A 1 15.61 1.33 4.00
CA ILE A 1 15.43 -0.12 4.31
C ILE A 1 16.72 -0.75 4.81
N ALA A 2 17.84 -0.65 4.08
CA ALA A 2 19.12 -1.21 4.52
C ALA A 2 19.63 -0.62 5.85
N GLU A 3 19.57 0.70 6.02
CA GLU A 3 19.96 1.40 7.26
C GLU A 3 19.08 1.01 8.47
N LEU A 4 17.85 0.56 8.21
CA LEU A 4 16.92 0.09 9.24
C LEU A 4 17.12 -1.41 9.57
N GLY A 5 18.06 -2.08 8.90
CA GLY A 5 18.30 -3.52 9.06
C GLY A 5 17.17 -4.40 8.51
N MET A 6 16.28 -3.87 7.68
CA MET A 6 15.08 -4.56 7.21
C MET A 6 15.22 -5.18 5.81
N THR A 7 16.44 -5.29 5.30
CA THR A 7 16.71 -5.90 3.99
C THR A 7 16.13 -7.32 3.94
N GLY A 8 15.23 -7.57 3.00
CA GLY A 8 14.56 -8.86 2.83
C GLY A 8 13.39 -9.13 3.79
N MET A 9 13.13 -8.21 4.74
CA MET A 9 12.00 -8.32 5.68
C MET A 9 10.76 -7.56 5.21
N VAL A 10 10.95 -6.51 4.41
CA VAL A 10 9.87 -5.70 3.84
C VAL A 10 10.05 -5.59 2.33
N PRO A 11 8.94 -5.54 1.58
CA PRO A 11 9.03 -5.33 0.15
C PRO A 11 9.42 -3.87 -0.17
N PRO A 12 9.95 -3.60 -1.38
CA PRO A 12 10.22 -2.24 -1.81
C PRO A 12 8.94 -1.40 -1.78
N PHE A 13 9.01 -0.22 -1.17
CA PHE A 13 7.90 0.73 -1.12
C PHE A 13 8.40 2.14 -1.38
N ALA A 14 7.56 2.97 -1.98
CA ALA A 14 7.82 4.39 -2.18
C ALA A 14 6.51 5.17 -2.04
N THR A 15 6.49 6.12 -1.11
CA THR A 15 5.31 6.96 -0.87
C THR A 15 5.47 8.32 -1.53
N SER A 16 4.34 8.99 -1.78
CA SER A 16 4.26 10.35 -2.28
C SER A 16 3.00 11.04 -1.73
N CYS A 17 2.84 12.35 -1.99
CA CYS A 17 1.59 13.05 -1.66
C CYS A 17 0.37 12.40 -2.32
N ALA A 18 0.50 11.95 -3.57
CA ALA A 18 -0.60 11.31 -4.29
C ALA A 18 -0.78 9.82 -3.94
N ASP A 19 0.22 9.20 -3.30
CA ASP A 19 0.22 7.79 -2.92
C ASP A 19 0.83 7.60 -1.52
N HIS A 20 -0.03 7.62 -0.51
CA HIS A 20 0.38 7.45 0.89
C HIS A 20 0.66 5.98 1.25
N ALA A 21 0.20 5.02 0.45
CA ALA A 21 0.34 3.59 0.73
C ALA A 21 1.66 3.02 0.17
N GLY A 22 2.10 3.52 -0.99
CA GLY A 22 3.33 3.10 -1.67
C GLY A 22 3.31 1.69 -2.26
N HIS A 23 2.16 1.01 -2.22
CA HIS A 23 1.80 -0.20 -2.98
C HIS A 23 2.85 -1.32 -3.05
N SER A 24 3.50 -1.63 -1.93
CA SER A 24 4.64 -2.55 -1.89
C SER A 24 4.32 -4.03 -1.98
N GLY A 25 3.04 -4.40 -2.00
CA GLY A 25 2.60 -5.80 -2.11
C GLY A 25 2.83 -6.60 -0.83
N GLY A 26 2.72 -7.93 -0.93
CA GLY A 26 2.88 -8.84 0.21
C GLY A 26 3.25 -10.27 -0.18
N TRP A 27 3.70 -11.05 0.80
CA TRP A 27 3.99 -12.48 0.64
C TRP A 27 2.92 -13.32 1.34
N LEU A 28 2.63 -14.48 0.76
CA LEU A 28 1.91 -15.53 1.45
C LEU A 28 2.88 -16.31 2.33
N LEU A 29 2.53 -16.42 3.61
CA LEU A 29 3.22 -17.27 4.57
C LEU A 29 2.33 -18.47 4.87
N GLU A 30 2.90 -19.67 4.75
CA GLU A 30 2.23 -20.94 5.05
C GLU A 30 2.81 -21.56 6.33
N TRP A 31 1.96 -22.15 7.16
CA TRP A 31 2.39 -22.91 8.33
C TRP A 31 2.72 -24.35 7.95
N ASP A 32 3.97 -24.78 8.11
CA ASP A 32 4.43 -26.13 7.73
C ASP A 32 4.22 -27.20 8.83
N GLY A 33 3.64 -26.81 9.97
CA GLY A 33 3.51 -27.64 11.17
C GLY A 33 4.48 -27.25 12.29
N THR A 34 5.56 -26.53 11.98
CA THR A 34 6.60 -26.11 12.94
C THR A 34 6.94 -24.62 12.88
N GLN A 35 6.86 -24.01 11.71
CA GLN A 35 7.14 -22.60 11.48
C GLN A 35 6.34 -22.05 10.30
N PHE A 36 6.32 -20.72 10.17
CA PHE A 36 5.84 -20.07 8.96
C PHE A 36 6.95 -20.00 7.91
N VAL A 37 6.66 -20.47 6.71
CA VAL A 37 7.56 -20.42 5.55
C VAL A 37 6.96 -19.53 4.46
N LYS A 38 7.82 -18.86 3.70
CA LYS A 38 7.40 -18.04 2.56
C LYS A 38 6.98 -18.96 1.42
N ALA A 39 5.70 -18.90 1.05
CA ALA A 39 5.07 -19.79 0.08
C ALA A 39 4.78 -19.12 -1.28
N SER A 40 5.12 -17.84 -1.44
CA SER A 40 4.91 -17.11 -2.69
C SER A 40 6.06 -16.17 -3.02
N ASP A 41 6.13 -15.76 -4.29
CA ASP A 41 6.81 -14.52 -4.67
C ASP A 41 6.06 -13.29 -4.14
N LEU A 42 6.63 -12.10 -4.34
CA LEU A 42 5.96 -10.86 -3.95
C LEU A 42 4.70 -10.67 -4.79
N LEU A 43 3.54 -10.64 -4.14
CA LEU A 43 2.25 -10.42 -4.77
C LEU A 43 1.91 -8.94 -4.71
N SER A 44 1.48 -8.39 -5.84
CA SER A 44 1.00 -7.01 -5.93
C SER A 44 -0.51 -6.99 -6.08
N ALA A 45 -1.14 -5.97 -5.50
CA ALA A 45 -2.55 -5.71 -5.71
C ALA A 45 -2.78 -5.20 -7.15
N ASP A 46 -3.98 -5.45 -7.68
CA ASP A 46 -4.38 -4.92 -8.99
C ASP A 46 -4.77 -3.45 -8.87
N ALA A 47 -3.79 -2.58 -9.06
CA ALA A 47 -3.97 -1.13 -8.94
C ALA A 47 -4.94 -0.56 -9.99
N GLU A 48 -5.03 -1.16 -11.17
CA GLU A 48 -5.93 -0.67 -12.23
C GLU A 48 -7.40 -0.77 -11.82
N VAL A 49 -7.73 -1.79 -11.03
CA VAL A 49 -9.08 -2.00 -10.48
C VAL A 49 -9.30 -1.20 -9.20
N ILE A 50 -8.28 -1.06 -8.35
CA ILE A 50 -8.44 -0.52 -7.00
C ILE A 50 -8.34 1.02 -6.98
N THR A 51 -7.40 1.62 -7.73
CA THR A 51 -7.18 3.07 -7.70
C THR A 51 -8.41 3.93 -8.04
N PRO A 52 -9.31 3.54 -8.97
CA PRO A 52 -10.56 4.26 -9.17
C PRO A 52 -11.45 4.29 -7.93
N LEU A 53 -11.53 3.19 -7.18
CA LEU A 53 -12.33 3.07 -5.96
C LEU A 53 -11.76 3.93 -4.83
N GLU A 54 -10.43 3.94 -4.68
CA GLU A 54 -9.74 4.79 -3.70
C GLU A 54 -10.05 6.27 -3.94
N LYS A 55 -9.97 6.72 -5.20
CA LYS A 55 -10.27 8.11 -5.58
C LYS A 55 -11.73 8.46 -5.31
N GLU A 56 -12.66 7.57 -5.65
CA GLU A 56 -14.09 7.77 -5.37
C GLU A 56 -14.35 7.95 -3.88
N LYS A 57 -13.83 7.04 -3.04
CA LYS A 57 -14.07 7.09 -1.58
C LYS A 57 -13.35 8.24 -0.89
N ALA A 58 -12.17 8.63 -1.37
CA ALA A 58 -11.48 9.83 -0.89
C ALA A 58 -12.32 11.10 -1.17
N LEU A 59 -12.90 11.22 -2.37
CA LEU A 59 -13.76 12.35 -2.73
C LEU A 59 -15.07 12.38 -1.95
N GLU A 60 -15.73 11.22 -1.79
CA GLU A 60 -16.94 11.10 -0.96
C GLU A 60 -16.68 11.55 0.48
N PHE A 61 -15.57 11.12 1.07
CA PHE A 61 -15.18 11.51 2.42
C PHE A 61 -14.93 13.02 2.51
N ALA A 62 -14.14 13.60 1.60
CA ALA A 62 -13.84 15.03 1.64
C ALA A 62 -15.12 15.89 1.56
N LYS A 63 -16.07 15.50 0.69
CA LYS A 63 -17.36 16.16 0.54
C LYS A 63 -18.24 16.04 1.78
N ALA A 64 -18.28 14.86 2.40
CA ALA A 64 -19.11 14.62 3.58
C ALA A 64 -18.61 15.39 4.82
N ASN A 65 -17.34 15.81 4.82
CA ASN A 65 -16.69 16.44 5.97
C ASN A 65 -16.28 17.90 5.69
N GLU A 66 -17.02 18.60 4.83
CA GLU A 66 -16.71 19.99 4.50
C GLU A 66 -16.80 20.93 5.74
N PRO A 67 -15.84 21.86 5.92
CA PRO A 67 -14.64 22.05 5.10
C PRO A 67 -13.50 21.10 5.51
N TRP A 68 -13.23 20.08 4.68
CA TRP A 68 -12.06 19.22 4.86
C TRP A 68 -10.86 19.80 4.11
N PRO A 69 -9.69 19.97 4.75
CA PRO A 69 -8.51 20.48 4.08
C PRO A 69 -8.01 19.47 3.04
N THR A 70 -8.02 19.87 1.77
CA THR A 70 -7.43 19.12 0.66
C THR A 70 -6.04 19.67 0.33
N GLN A 71 -5.15 18.82 -0.19
CA GLN A 71 -3.80 19.20 -0.61
C GLN A 71 -3.71 19.10 -2.13
N ASP A 72 -3.02 20.05 -2.75
CA ASP A 72 -2.60 19.91 -4.14
C ASP A 72 -1.29 19.14 -4.16
N CYS A 73 -1.35 17.91 -4.68
CA CYS A 73 -0.19 17.05 -4.79
C CYS A 73 0.62 17.26 -6.08
N GLY A 74 0.27 18.27 -6.89
CA GLY A 74 1.00 18.64 -8.11
C GLY A 74 0.94 17.53 -9.16
N ASN A 75 -0.05 17.58 -10.04
CA ASN A 75 0.01 16.86 -11.31
C ASN A 75 0.87 17.62 -12.33
#